data_AF-A0A377G752-F1
#
_entry.id   AF-A0A377G752-F1
#
_cell.length_a   1.000
_cell.length_b   1.000
_cell.length_c   1.000
_cell.angle_alpha   90.00
_cell.angle_beta   90.00
_cell.angle_gamma   90.00
#
_symmetry.space_group_name_H-M   'P 1'
#
loop_
_entity.id
_entity.type
_entity.pdbx_description
1 polymer ?
#
loop_
_entity_poly.entity_id
_entity_poly.type
_entity_poly.pdbx_seq_one_letter_code
_entity_poly.pdbx_strand_id
1 'polypeptide(L)'
;MYSFFNLQTFNALELTSHDRLFLHLFHQAKDNEKIDLIKKQKIEVIARTAYHEKEFETFCNREELRSYWEEIWCSYGAALSLQKKLPVILFFSQPQLNQFNLVRGAFFFNLSQEMRKEIKRDFGYSEMEAIKMAIQYGSVHAVQRYNDYLYSKLQQASDNDAEALYQELIANSERMLPHYGSYGYMVLAEAFTHYCFWLVKEQEIGKMQLTHSRVLESLDKAEQILKESHYSIQNASIGQGLKYSNSLGFDSPAPAREFFLQSYEALLKSVCTSNSMLLPT
;
A
#
# COMPACT_ATOMS: atom_id res chain seq x y z
N MET A 1 0.68 -10.20 -17.55
CA MET A 1 1.50 -10.83 -16.50
C MET A 1 2.65 -9.88 -16.22
N TYR A 2 2.52 -8.99 -15.23
CA TYR A 2 3.54 -7.99 -14.92
C TYR A 2 4.67 -8.65 -14.13
N SER A 3 5.69 -9.15 -14.85
CA SER A 3 6.91 -9.71 -14.29
C SER A 3 7.84 -8.57 -13.86
N PHE A 4 7.56 -7.95 -12.70
CA PHE A 4 8.47 -7.00 -12.07
C PHE A 4 9.24 -7.59 -10.87
N PHE A 5 8.87 -8.79 -10.40
CA PHE A 5 9.42 -9.36 -9.16
C PHE A 5 10.09 -10.71 -9.41
N ASN A 6 11.37 -10.81 -9.06
CA ASN A 6 12.10 -12.07 -9.05
C ASN A 6 11.94 -12.76 -7.69
N LEU A 7 10.84 -13.49 -7.54
CA LEU A 7 10.44 -14.19 -6.31
C LEU A 7 11.20 -15.52 -6.08
N GLN A 8 12.20 -15.84 -6.92
CA GLN A 8 12.85 -17.18 -6.96
C GLN A 8 13.62 -17.57 -5.69
N THR A 9 13.74 -16.69 -4.68
CA THR A 9 14.46 -16.97 -3.41
C THR A 9 13.61 -16.77 -2.16
N PHE A 10 12.30 -16.54 -2.30
CA PHE A 10 11.40 -16.34 -1.16
C PHE A 10 10.84 -17.68 -0.65
N ASN A 11 11.64 -18.40 0.15
CA ASN A 11 11.34 -19.76 0.65
C ASN A 11 10.03 -19.88 1.43
N ALA A 12 9.51 -18.77 1.98
CA ALA A 12 8.24 -18.79 2.72
C ALA A 12 7.02 -19.13 1.84
N LEU A 13 7.17 -19.13 0.51
CA LEU A 13 6.16 -19.56 -0.44
C LEU A 13 6.27 -21.04 -0.85
N GLU A 14 7.33 -21.76 -0.50
CA GLU A 14 7.47 -23.16 -0.93
C GLU A 14 6.36 -24.06 -0.37
N LEU A 15 5.80 -24.92 -1.23
CA LEU A 15 4.78 -25.88 -0.81
C LEU A 15 5.39 -26.94 0.11
N THR A 16 4.87 -27.02 1.33
CA THR A 16 5.19 -28.05 2.31
C THR A 16 4.51 -29.37 1.96
N SER A 17 4.92 -30.47 2.62
CA SER A 17 4.24 -31.77 2.49
C SER A 17 2.76 -31.68 2.90
N HIS A 18 2.43 -30.83 3.88
CA HIS A 18 1.06 -30.60 4.31
C HIS A 18 0.23 -29.89 3.22
N ASP A 19 0.80 -28.87 2.58
CA ASP A 19 0.13 -28.14 1.50
C ASP A 19 -0.17 -29.08 0.31
N ARG A 20 0.77 -29.95 -0.03
CA ARG A 20 0.61 -30.96 -1.10
C ARG A 20 -0.48 -31.98 -0.78
N LEU A 21 -0.55 -32.45 0.47
CA LEU A 21 -1.60 -33.36 0.90
C LEU A 21 -2.97 -32.67 0.85
N PHE A 22 -3.07 -31.43 1.33
CA PHE A 22 -4.28 -30.63 1.25
C PHE A 22 -4.75 -30.48 -0.20
N LEU A 23 -3.84 -30.12 -1.11
CA LEU A 23 -4.13 -29.98 -2.53
C LEU A 23 -4.60 -31.29 -3.16
N HIS A 24 -3.97 -32.41 -2.82
CA HIS A 24 -4.40 -33.73 -3.27
C HIS A 24 -5.84 -34.04 -2.86
N LEU A 25 -6.18 -33.80 -1.59
CA LEU A 25 -7.54 -33.98 -1.08
C LEU A 25 -8.52 -33.02 -1.76
N PHE A 26 -8.11 -31.76 -1.99
CA PHE A 26 -8.91 -30.77 -2.68
C PHE A 26 -9.29 -31.23 -4.10
N HIS A 27 -8.35 -31.73 -4.90
CA HIS A 27 -8.65 -32.17 -6.27
C HIS A 27 -9.56 -33.40 -6.35
N GLN A 28 -9.55 -34.27 -5.33
CA GLN A 28 -10.42 -35.45 -5.26
C GLN A 28 -11.81 -35.15 -4.73
N ALA A 29 -11.97 -34.05 -3.99
CA ALA A 29 -13.21 -33.68 -3.32
C ALA A 29 -14.25 -33.12 -4.30
N LYS A 30 -15.53 -33.31 -3.96
CA LYS A 30 -16.65 -32.62 -4.64
C LYS A 30 -16.71 -31.16 -4.22
N ASP A 31 -17.42 -30.33 -4.97
CA ASP A 31 -17.47 -28.87 -4.74
C ASP A 31 -17.86 -28.46 -3.31
N ASN A 32 -18.87 -29.09 -2.70
CA ASN A 32 -19.24 -28.78 -1.30
C ASN A 32 -18.15 -29.18 -0.31
N GLU A 33 -17.47 -30.30 -0.54
CA GLU A 33 -16.37 -30.79 0.30
C GLU A 33 -15.14 -29.90 0.15
N LYS A 34 -14.86 -29.37 -1.05
CA LYS A 34 -13.80 -28.39 -1.31
C LYS A 34 -13.99 -27.12 -0.49
N ILE A 35 -15.22 -26.61 -0.40
CA ILE A 35 -15.55 -25.44 0.43
C ILE A 35 -15.25 -25.73 1.90
N ASP A 36 -15.67 -26.88 2.41
CA ASP A 36 -15.42 -27.27 3.81
C ASP A 36 -13.93 -27.49 4.11
N LEU A 37 -13.18 -28.06 3.16
CA LEU A 37 -11.73 -28.22 3.26
C LEU A 37 -11.03 -26.87 3.37
N ILE A 38 -11.43 -25.89 2.54
CA ILE A 38 -10.89 -24.53 2.60
C ILE A 38 -11.20 -23.89 3.96
N LYS A 39 -12.45 -23.96 4.43
CA LYS A 39 -12.87 -23.31 5.69
C LYS A 39 -12.15 -23.84 6.93
N LYS A 40 -11.71 -25.10 6.90
CA LYS A 40 -10.98 -25.76 7.99
C LYS A 40 -9.48 -25.51 7.96
N GLN A 41 -8.97 -24.86 6.93
CA GLN A 41 -7.54 -24.71 6.71
C GLN A 41 -7.01 -23.35 7.18
N LYS A 42 -5.74 -23.32 7.59
CA LYS A 42 -5.04 -22.06 7.93
C LYS A 42 -4.84 -21.19 6.69
N ILE A 43 -4.96 -19.86 6.87
CA ILE A 43 -4.76 -18.87 5.81
C ILE A 43 -3.39 -19.00 5.13
N GLU A 44 -2.35 -19.31 5.90
CA GLU A 44 -1.00 -19.54 5.39
C GLU A 44 -0.96 -20.64 4.30
N VAL A 45 -1.60 -21.78 4.57
CA VAL A 45 -1.67 -22.90 3.62
C VAL A 45 -2.50 -22.52 2.40
N ILE A 46 -3.63 -21.83 2.60
CA ILE A 46 -4.50 -21.35 1.51
C ILE A 46 -3.72 -20.37 0.62
N ALA A 47 -3.03 -19.39 1.20
CA ALA A 47 -2.30 -18.37 0.48
C ALA A 47 -1.12 -18.94 -0.33
N ARG A 48 -0.35 -19.88 0.25
CA ARG A 48 0.68 -20.63 -0.47
C ARG A 48 0.12 -21.49 -1.59
N THR A 49 -0.94 -22.26 -1.31
CA THR A 49 -1.55 -23.15 -2.31
C THR A 49 -2.09 -22.34 -3.49
N ALA A 50 -2.82 -21.25 -3.22
CA ALA A 50 -3.32 -20.35 -4.26
C ALA A 50 -2.24 -19.57 -5.01
N TYR A 51 -1.02 -19.49 -4.48
CA TYR A 51 0.10 -18.91 -5.21
C TYR A 51 0.64 -19.86 -6.29
N HIS A 52 0.64 -21.16 -6.01
CA HIS A 52 1.17 -22.18 -6.94
C HIS A 52 0.11 -22.79 -7.86
N GLU A 53 -1.15 -22.87 -7.42
CA GLU A 53 -2.19 -23.63 -8.11
C GLU A 53 -3.34 -22.75 -8.58
N LYS A 54 -3.38 -22.49 -9.88
CA LYS A 54 -4.38 -21.61 -10.51
C LYS A 54 -5.81 -22.13 -10.37
N GLU A 55 -6.01 -23.45 -10.45
CA GLU A 55 -7.35 -24.04 -10.28
C GLU A 55 -7.87 -23.76 -8.85
N PHE A 56 -7.02 -23.97 -7.85
CA PHE A 56 -7.35 -23.69 -6.45
C PHE A 56 -7.60 -22.21 -6.20
N GLU A 57 -6.76 -21.32 -6.76
CA GLU A 57 -6.97 -19.87 -6.70
C GLU A 57 -8.32 -19.47 -7.30
N THR A 58 -8.66 -20.02 -8.47
CA THR A 58 -9.93 -19.75 -9.15
C THR A 58 -11.11 -20.22 -8.31
N PHE A 59 -11.00 -21.38 -7.65
CA PHE A 59 -12.03 -21.89 -6.75
C PHE A 59 -12.22 -21.01 -5.51
N CYS A 60 -11.13 -20.52 -4.92
CA CYS A 60 -11.20 -19.62 -3.76
C CYS A 60 -11.94 -18.30 -4.09
N ASN A 61 -11.96 -17.89 -5.35
CA ASN A 61 -12.63 -16.66 -5.79
C ASN A 61 -14.14 -16.82 -6.08
N ARG A 62 -14.72 -18.00 -5.82
CA ARG A 62 -16.15 -18.22 -6.03
C ARG A 62 -17.01 -17.52 -4.96
N GLU A 63 -18.24 -17.16 -5.33
CA GLU A 63 -19.17 -16.39 -4.49
C GLU A 63 -19.51 -17.11 -3.17
N GLU A 64 -19.54 -18.44 -3.17
CA GLU A 64 -19.84 -19.28 -2.01
C GLU A 64 -18.82 -19.13 -0.86
N LEU A 65 -17.60 -18.65 -1.18
CA LEU A 65 -16.55 -18.39 -0.20
C LEU A 65 -16.43 -16.91 0.15
N ARG A 66 -17.17 -16.02 -0.52
CA ARG A 66 -17.05 -14.57 -0.33
C ARG A 66 -17.26 -14.16 1.12
N SER A 67 -18.36 -14.58 1.74
CA SER A 67 -18.68 -14.24 3.13
C SER A 67 -17.62 -14.76 4.12
N TYR A 68 -17.03 -15.92 3.83
CA TYR A 68 -15.93 -16.47 4.63
C TYR A 68 -14.68 -15.58 4.54
N TRP A 69 -14.31 -15.11 3.35
CA TRP A 69 -13.19 -14.18 3.20
C TRP A 69 -13.47 -12.82 3.83
N GLU A 70 -14.69 -12.31 3.73
CA GLU A 70 -15.10 -11.06 4.38
C GLU A 70 -14.94 -11.15 5.90
N GLU A 71 -15.32 -12.27 6.52
CA GLU A 71 -15.16 -12.48 7.96
C GLU A 71 -13.69 -12.45 8.38
N ILE A 72 -12.82 -13.11 7.60
CA ILE A 72 -11.38 -13.13 7.86
C ILE A 72 -10.78 -11.73 7.69
N TRP A 73 -11.14 -11.01 6.63
CA TRP A 73 -10.69 -9.65 6.38
C TRP A 73 -11.10 -8.69 7.50
N CYS A 74 -12.37 -8.74 7.92
CA CYS A 74 -12.86 -7.91 9.03
C CYS A 74 -12.09 -8.19 10.32
N SER A 75 -11.86 -9.48 10.61
CA SER A 75 -11.12 -9.95 11.80
C SER A 75 -9.64 -9.58 11.77
N TYR A 76 -9.04 -9.47 10.59
CA TYR A 76 -7.66 -9.04 10.44
C TYR A 76 -7.41 -7.64 11.00
N GLY A 77 -8.40 -6.74 10.94
CA GLY A 77 -8.33 -5.43 11.59
C GLY A 77 -8.00 -5.53 13.09
N ALA A 78 -8.57 -6.51 13.79
CA ALA A 78 -8.31 -6.72 15.21
C ALA A 78 -6.90 -7.23 15.45
N ALA A 79 -6.47 -8.22 14.65
CA ALA A 79 -5.11 -8.76 14.73
C ALA A 79 -4.05 -7.68 14.49
N LEU A 80 -4.24 -6.85 13.46
CA LEU A 80 -3.31 -5.76 13.13
C LEU A 80 -3.30 -4.66 14.19
N SER A 81 -4.46 -4.30 14.74
CA SER A 81 -4.58 -3.32 15.83
C SER A 81 -3.77 -3.76 17.06
N LEU A 82 -3.93 -5.03 17.46
CA LEU A 82 -3.16 -5.63 18.55
C LEU A 82 -1.66 -5.65 18.25
N GLN A 83 -1.28 -6.03 17.03
CA GLN A 83 0.12 -6.05 16.60
C GLN A 83 0.77 -4.66 16.70
N LYS A 84 0.02 -3.60 16.41
CA LYS A 84 0.46 -2.20 16.50
C LYS A 84 0.24 -1.56 17.88
N LYS A 85 -0.28 -2.30 18.87
CA LYS A 85 -0.64 -1.78 20.20
C LYS A 85 -1.63 -0.60 20.15
N LEU A 86 -2.58 -0.67 19.24
CA LEU A 86 -3.67 0.30 19.07
C LEU A 86 -4.98 -0.22 19.67
N PRO A 87 -5.99 0.64 19.90
CA PRO A 87 -7.34 0.20 20.23
C PRO A 87 -7.84 -0.83 19.21
N VAL A 88 -8.45 -1.91 19.69
CA VAL A 88 -8.92 -2.99 18.84
C VAL A 88 -10.09 -2.50 17.98
N ILE A 89 -9.93 -2.58 16.66
CA ILE A 89 -11.00 -2.32 15.70
C ILE A 89 -11.19 -3.52 14.79
N LEU A 90 -12.39 -3.67 14.24
CA LEU A 90 -12.60 -4.52 13.08
C LEU A 90 -12.45 -3.67 11.82
N PHE A 91 -11.99 -4.29 10.75
CA PHE A 91 -12.08 -3.69 9.44
C PHE A 91 -13.49 -3.81 8.89
N PHE A 92 -13.88 -2.81 8.10
CA PHE A 92 -15.11 -2.87 7.35
C PHE A 92 -14.92 -3.68 6.07
N SER A 93 -15.95 -4.44 5.71
CA SER A 93 -16.03 -5.09 4.40
C SER A 93 -16.03 -4.04 3.29
N GLN A 94 -15.38 -4.38 2.18
CA GLN A 94 -15.29 -3.55 0.99
C GLN A 94 -15.82 -4.35 -0.20
N PRO A 95 -17.14 -4.54 -0.33
CA PRO A 95 -17.76 -5.53 -1.22
C PRO A 95 -17.42 -5.35 -2.71
N GLN A 96 -16.98 -4.16 -3.11
CA GLN A 96 -16.48 -3.88 -4.46
C GLN A 96 -15.09 -4.48 -4.75
N LEU A 97 -14.38 -4.96 -3.70
CA LEU A 97 -13.04 -5.51 -3.78
C LEU A 97 -13.06 -7.03 -3.68
N ASN A 98 -12.04 -7.64 -4.26
CA ASN A 98 -11.82 -9.07 -4.14
C ASN A 98 -11.34 -9.40 -2.70
N GLN A 99 -12.26 -9.96 -1.92
CA GLN A 99 -12.05 -10.26 -0.50
C GLN A 99 -10.95 -11.30 -0.27
N PHE A 100 -10.85 -12.29 -1.17
CA PHE A 100 -9.79 -13.28 -1.09
C PHE A 100 -8.40 -12.64 -1.29
N ASN A 101 -8.27 -11.71 -2.24
CA ASN A 101 -7.04 -10.95 -2.42
C ASN A 101 -6.74 -10.09 -1.18
N LEU A 102 -7.74 -9.41 -0.60
CA LEU A 102 -7.52 -8.65 0.64
C LEU A 102 -6.96 -9.52 1.77
N VAL A 103 -7.50 -10.74 1.95
CA VAL A 103 -7.00 -11.71 2.92
C VAL A 103 -5.55 -12.15 2.61
N ARG A 104 -5.21 -12.39 1.35
CA ARG A 104 -3.83 -12.71 0.95
C ARG A 104 -2.89 -11.53 1.19
N GLY A 105 -3.31 -10.32 0.84
CA GLY A 105 -2.56 -9.10 1.09
C GLY A 105 -2.29 -8.87 2.57
N ALA A 106 -3.29 -9.11 3.42
CA ALA A 106 -3.17 -9.09 4.87
C ALA A 106 -2.18 -10.14 5.39
N PHE A 107 -2.27 -11.38 4.89
CA PHE A 107 -1.34 -12.45 5.26
C PHE A 107 0.11 -12.10 4.91
N PHE A 108 0.39 -11.69 3.67
CA PHE A 108 1.75 -11.35 3.25
C PHE A 108 2.29 -10.12 3.97
N PHE A 109 1.42 -9.15 4.28
CA PHE A 109 1.83 -8.03 5.12
C PHE A 109 2.20 -8.49 6.51
N ASN A 110 1.38 -9.32 7.17
CA ASN A 110 1.74 -9.86 8.49
C ASN A 110 3.07 -10.64 8.45
N LEU A 111 3.27 -11.48 7.44
CA LEU A 111 4.52 -12.20 7.22
C LEU A 111 5.73 -11.25 7.12
N SER A 112 5.59 -10.12 6.41
CA SER A 112 6.64 -9.10 6.34
C SER A 112 6.99 -8.53 7.73
N GLN A 113 5.98 -8.34 8.59
CA GLN A 113 6.17 -7.82 9.94
C GLN A 113 6.84 -8.86 10.86
N GLU A 114 6.54 -10.14 10.68
CA GLU A 114 7.21 -11.25 11.38
C GLU A 114 8.68 -11.34 10.99
N MET A 115 8.99 -11.35 9.70
CA MET A 115 10.37 -11.37 9.18
C MET A 115 11.19 -10.18 9.68
N ARG A 116 10.59 -8.98 9.70
CA ARG A 116 11.23 -7.78 10.26
C ARG A 116 11.58 -7.95 11.73
N LYS A 117 10.66 -8.50 12.54
CA LYS A 117 10.86 -8.73 13.98
C LYS A 117 11.95 -9.76 14.24
N GLU A 118 12.02 -10.83 13.45
CA GLU A 118 13.03 -11.86 13.57
C GLU A 118 14.43 -11.34 13.24
N ILE A 119 14.57 -10.64 12.11
CA ILE A 119 15.87 -10.13 11.63
C ILE A 119 16.28 -8.86 12.40
N LYS A 120 15.35 -8.18 13.09
CA LYS A 120 15.55 -6.90 13.81
C LYS A 120 16.17 -5.81 12.93
N ARG A 121 15.78 -5.78 11.66
CA ARG A 121 16.24 -4.83 10.66
C ARG A 121 15.08 -4.42 9.78
N ASP A 122 14.91 -3.12 9.60
CA ASP A 122 13.95 -2.58 8.65
C ASP A 122 14.41 -2.82 7.20
N PHE A 123 13.45 -3.18 6.35
CA PHE A 123 13.57 -3.31 4.91
C PHE A 123 14.61 -4.37 4.49
N GLY A 124 14.67 -5.47 5.24
CA GLY A 124 15.44 -6.65 4.84
C GLY A 124 14.85 -7.31 3.58
N TYR A 125 15.66 -8.08 2.85
CA TYR A 125 15.24 -8.71 1.58
C TYR A 125 13.90 -9.46 1.71
N SER A 126 13.77 -10.34 2.70
CA SER A 126 12.56 -11.13 2.92
C SER A 126 11.35 -10.27 3.31
N GLU A 127 11.53 -9.23 4.14
CA GLU A 127 10.45 -8.25 4.43
C GLU A 127 9.97 -7.60 3.12
N MET A 128 10.89 -7.16 2.27
CA MET A 128 10.57 -6.46 1.03
C MET A 128 9.86 -7.35 0.01
N GLU A 129 10.28 -8.61 -0.13
CA GLU A 129 9.58 -9.55 -1.01
C GLU A 129 8.15 -9.83 -0.51
N ALA A 130 7.97 -10.00 0.80
CA ALA A 130 6.64 -10.13 1.41
C ALA A 130 5.77 -8.87 1.22
N ILE A 131 6.35 -7.67 1.36
CA ILE A 131 5.66 -6.40 1.09
C ILE A 131 5.20 -6.31 -0.36
N LYS A 132 6.07 -6.63 -1.33
CA LYS A 132 5.72 -6.59 -2.76
C LYS A 132 4.59 -7.56 -3.09
N MET A 133 4.61 -8.76 -2.52
CA MET A 133 3.52 -9.73 -2.63
C MET A 133 2.21 -9.18 -2.02
N ALA A 134 2.29 -8.55 -0.84
CA ALA A 134 1.12 -7.96 -0.22
C ALA A 134 0.52 -6.81 -1.05
N ILE A 135 1.36 -5.98 -1.67
CA ILE A 135 0.95 -4.91 -2.59
C ILE A 135 0.26 -5.50 -3.83
N GLN A 136 0.77 -6.60 -4.39
CA GLN A 136 0.14 -7.28 -5.52
C GLN A 136 -1.30 -7.70 -5.23
N TYR A 137 -1.60 -8.07 -3.98
CA TYR A 137 -2.94 -8.42 -3.53
C TYR A 137 -3.74 -7.23 -2.94
N GLY A 138 -3.26 -6.00 -3.13
CA GLY A 138 -4.00 -4.78 -2.80
C GLY A 138 -3.91 -4.33 -1.33
N SER A 139 -2.91 -4.79 -0.58
CA SER A 139 -2.73 -4.37 0.82
C SER A 139 -2.31 -2.90 0.95
N VAL A 140 -3.17 -2.06 1.50
CA VAL A 140 -2.83 -0.66 1.83
C VAL A 140 -1.66 -0.54 2.79
N HIS A 141 -1.62 -1.38 3.82
CA HIS A 141 -0.57 -1.28 4.84
C HIS A 141 0.79 -1.63 4.25
N ALA A 142 0.82 -2.51 3.24
CA ALA A 142 2.03 -2.81 2.49
C ALA A 142 2.45 -1.66 1.57
N VAL A 143 1.49 -0.98 0.91
CA VAL A 143 1.78 0.23 0.13
C VAL A 143 2.39 1.32 1.02
N GLN A 144 1.78 1.60 2.17
CA GLN A 144 2.28 2.56 3.17
C GLN A 144 3.72 2.20 3.60
N ARG A 145 3.96 0.93 3.98
CA ARG A 145 5.28 0.48 4.43
C ARG A 145 6.33 0.55 3.32
N TYR A 146 5.95 0.33 2.07
CA TYR A 146 6.86 0.50 0.92
C TYR A 146 7.13 1.98 0.65
N ASN A 147 6.15 2.86 0.83
CA ASN A 147 6.39 4.30 0.77
C ASN A 147 7.39 4.75 1.84
N ASP A 148 7.29 4.23 3.08
CA ASP A 148 8.29 4.50 4.13
C ASP A 148 9.71 4.09 3.67
N TYR A 149 9.83 2.92 3.02
CA TYR A 149 11.09 2.46 2.44
C TYR A 149 11.62 3.45 1.40
N LEU A 150 10.78 3.87 0.45
CA LEU A 150 11.18 4.80 -0.61
C LEU A 150 11.57 6.17 -0.04
N TYR A 151 10.83 6.69 0.93
CA TYR A 151 11.21 7.92 1.64
C TYR A 151 12.55 7.78 2.36
N SER A 152 12.83 6.63 2.99
CA SER A 152 14.14 6.39 3.61
C SER A 152 15.28 6.36 2.59
N LYS A 153 15.02 5.88 1.37
CA LYS A 153 15.98 5.91 0.25
C LYS A 153 16.18 7.31 -0.28
N LEU A 154 15.12 8.08 -0.45
CA LEU A 154 15.17 9.47 -0.90
C LEU A 154 15.99 10.36 0.04
N GLN A 155 15.99 10.10 1.36
CA GLN A 155 16.84 10.82 2.31
C GLN A 155 18.34 10.64 2.08
N GLN A 156 18.75 9.59 1.37
CA GLN A 156 20.15 9.20 1.13
C GLN A 156 20.52 9.26 -0.35
N ALA A 157 19.56 9.59 -1.22
CA ALA A 157 19.73 9.52 -2.67
C ALA A 157 20.60 10.67 -3.18
N SER A 158 21.35 10.39 -4.25
CA SER A 158 21.91 11.44 -5.10
C SER A 158 20.80 12.06 -5.95
N ASP A 159 21.01 13.28 -6.46
CA ASP A 159 20.01 13.95 -7.32
C ASP A 159 19.67 13.10 -8.57
N ASN A 160 20.64 12.37 -9.10
CA ASN A 160 20.46 11.48 -10.26
C ASN A 160 19.55 10.27 -9.98
N ASP A 161 19.51 9.79 -8.74
CA ASP A 161 18.68 8.63 -8.34
C ASP A 161 17.31 9.06 -7.79
N ALA A 162 17.20 10.30 -7.31
CA ALA A 162 16.03 10.82 -6.64
C ALA A 162 14.78 10.81 -7.55
N GLU A 163 14.92 11.20 -8.82
CA GLU A 163 13.78 11.22 -9.74
C GLU A 163 13.13 9.84 -9.88
N ALA A 164 13.94 8.80 -10.10
CA ALA A 164 13.45 7.43 -10.25
C ALA A 164 12.72 6.94 -8.99
N LEU A 165 13.26 7.25 -7.82
CA LEU A 165 12.63 6.92 -6.54
C LEU A 165 11.30 7.67 -6.34
N TYR A 166 11.20 8.94 -6.75
CA TYR A 166 9.93 9.67 -6.72
C TYR A 166 8.89 9.09 -7.67
N GLN A 167 9.29 8.71 -8.89
CA GLN A 167 8.39 8.03 -9.83
C GLN A 167 7.89 6.71 -9.27
N GLU A 168 8.76 5.93 -8.63
CA GLU A 168 8.38 4.69 -7.97
C GLU A 168 7.41 4.93 -6.80
N LEU A 169 7.66 5.96 -5.99
CA LEU A 169 6.80 6.36 -4.87
C LEU A 169 5.40 6.75 -5.34
N ILE A 170 5.33 7.56 -6.39
CA ILE A 170 4.06 7.97 -7.01
C ILE A 170 3.33 6.74 -7.55
N ALA A 171 3.99 5.91 -8.35
CA ALA A 171 3.39 4.71 -8.93
C ALA A 171 2.90 3.71 -7.87
N ASN A 172 3.60 3.59 -6.74
CA ASN A 172 3.16 2.76 -5.62
C ASN A 172 1.94 3.38 -4.91
N SER A 173 1.92 4.69 -4.71
CA SER A 173 0.82 5.41 -4.07
C SER A 173 -0.47 5.37 -4.90
N GLU A 174 -0.37 5.42 -6.23
CA GLU A 174 -1.52 5.29 -7.14
C GLU A 174 -2.27 3.95 -6.97
N ARG A 175 -1.60 2.91 -6.48
CA ARG A 175 -2.24 1.60 -6.22
C ARG A 175 -3.31 1.67 -5.12
N MET A 176 -3.31 2.71 -4.30
CA MET A 176 -4.32 2.89 -3.26
C MET A 176 -5.65 3.45 -3.81
N LEU A 177 -5.62 4.12 -4.96
CA LEU A 177 -6.79 4.84 -5.48
C LEU A 177 -8.02 3.95 -5.71
N PRO A 178 -7.91 2.73 -6.28
CA PRO A 178 -9.08 1.90 -6.53
C PRO A 178 -9.78 1.40 -5.25
N HIS A 179 -9.11 1.50 -4.10
CA HIS A 179 -9.47 0.74 -2.91
C HIS A 179 -9.69 1.61 -1.66
N TYR A 180 -9.03 2.77 -1.57
CA TYR A 180 -8.92 3.50 -0.32
C TYR A 180 -9.42 4.95 -0.35
N GLY A 181 -10.01 5.39 -1.47
CA GLY A 181 -10.74 6.66 -1.58
C GLY A 181 -9.88 7.86 -1.16
N SER A 182 -10.45 8.74 -0.34
CA SER A 182 -9.79 9.98 0.12
C SER A 182 -8.43 9.72 0.79
N TYR A 183 -8.28 8.63 1.55
CA TYR A 183 -6.99 8.26 2.14
C TYR A 183 -5.91 8.02 1.07
N GLY A 184 -6.25 7.29 0.01
CA GLY A 184 -5.33 7.02 -1.10
C GLY A 184 -4.93 8.30 -1.84
N TYR A 185 -5.88 9.21 -2.07
CA TYR A 185 -5.58 10.49 -2.71
C TYR A 185 -4.71 11.40 -1.83
N MET A 186 -4.86 11.38 -0.51
CA MET A 186 -3.97 12.13 0.38
C MET A 186 -2.54 11.60 0.35
N VAL A 187 -2.35 10.27 0.38
CA VAL A 187 -1.01 9.65 0.23
C VAL A 187 -0.38 10.02 -1.13
N LEU A 188 -1.17 9.99 -2.20
CA LEU A 188 -0.71 10.38 -3.54
C LEU A 188 -0.36 11.87 -3.63
N ALA A 189 -1.18 12.73 -3.03
CA ALA A 189 -0.92 14.16 -2.97
C ALA A 189 0.41 14.45 -2.26
N GLU A 190 0.68 13.77 -1.13
CA GLU A 190 1.96 13.90 -0.43
C GLU A 190 3.14 13.49 -1.32
N ALA A 191 3.07 12.34 -1.99
CA ALA A 191 4.11 11.89 -2.91
C ALA A 191 4.39 12.93 -4.01
N PHE A 192 3.34 13.46 -4.63
CA PHE A 192 3.48 14.54 -5.62
C PHE A 192 4.01 15.83 -5.01
N THR A 193 3.65 16.19 -3.77
CA THR A 193 4.16 17.38 -3.09
C THR A 193 5.67 17.30 -2.91
N HIS A 194 6.19 16.18 -2.40
CA HIS A 194 7.64 16.01 -2.25
C HIS A 194 8.36 16.06 -3.60
N TYR A 195 7.81 15.39 -4.62
CA TYR A 195 8.39 15.42 -5.96
C TYR A 195 8.36 16.83 -6.57
N CYS A 196 7.27 17.58 -6.39
CA CYS A 196 7.14 18.95 -6.86
C CYS A 196 8.20 19.85 -6.22
N PHE A 197 8.40 19.76 -4.89
CA PHE A 197 9.42 20.54 -4.20
C PHE A 197 10.84 20.18 -4.63
N TRP A 198 11.11 18.92 -4.95
CA TRP A 198 12.38 18.51 -5.53
C TRP A 198 12.57 19.14 -6.93
N LEU A 199 11.58 19.06 -7.82
CA LEU A 199 11.64 19.68 -9.15
C LEU A 199 11.84 21.20 -9.12
N VAL A 200 11.31 21.90 -8.12
CA VAL A 200 11.56 23.34 -7.95
C VAL A 200 13.05 23.60 -7.66
N LYS A 201 13.70 22.77 -6.84
CA LYS A 201 15.12 22.89 -6.51
C LYS A 201 16.02 22.57 -7.70
N GLU A 202 15.65 21.54 -8.45
CA GLU A 202 16.33 21.16 -9.71
C GLU A 202 16.01 22.09 -10.88
N GLN A 203 15.11 23.05 -10.70
CA GLN A 203 14.70 24.02 -11.72
C GLN A 203 14.10 23.37 -12.99
N GLU A 204 13.48 22.20 -12.83
CA GLU A 204 12.80 21.43 -13.89
C GLU A 204 11.39 21.98 -14.15
N ILE A 205 11.30 23.21 -14.67
CA ILE A 205 10.06 24.02 -14.73
C ILE A 205 8.89 23.29 -15.41
N GLY A 206 9.13 22.59 -16.51
CA GLY A 206 8.06 21.91 -17.26
C GLY A 206 7.42 20.77 -16.44
N LYS A 207 8.25 19.92 -15.83
CA LYS A 207 7.78 18.84 -14.95
C LYS A 207 7.14 19.42 -13.69
N MET A 208 7.72 20.48 -13.13
CA MET A 208 7.23 21.15 -11.93
C MET A 208 5.77 21.62 -12.08
N GLN A 209 5.43 22.31 -13.16
CA GLN A 209 4.06 22.81 -13.40
C GLN A 209 3.04 21.67 -13.54
N LEU A 210 3.42 20.60 -14.23
CA LEU A 210 2.59 19.40 -14.35
C LEU A 210 2.37 18.76 -12.98
N THR A 211 3.43 18.54 -12.21
CA THR A 211 3.36 17.92 -10.88
C THR A 211 2.56 18.78 -9.90
N HIS A 212 2.73 20.10 -9.92
CA HIS A 212 1.91 21.03 -9.11
C HIS A 212 0.41 20.84 -9.39
N SER A 213 0.03 20.74 -10.65
CA SER A 213 -1.37 20.50 -11.03
C SER A 213 -1.88 19.14 -10.51
N ARG A 214 -1.03 18.11 -10.51
CA ARG A 214 -1.37 16.77 -9.97
C ARG A 214 -1.53 16.75 -8.45
N VAL A 215 -0.76 17.56 -7.70
CA VAL A 215 -0.97 17.74 -6.26
C VAL A 215 -2.38 18.27 -6.00
N LEU A 216 -2.75 19.36 -6.67
CA LEU A 216 -4.05 20.01 -6.50
C LEU A 216 -5.20 19.07 -6.92
N GLU A 217 -5.07 18.39 -8.07
CA GLU A 217 -6.08 17.42 -8.52
C GLU A 217 -6.29 16.29 -7.50
N SER A 218 -5.21 15.79 -6.89
CA SER A 218 -5.30 14.73 -5.89
C SER A 218 -6.01 15.22 -4.62
N LEU A 219 -5.69 16.42 -4.15
CA LEU A 219 -6.34 17.02 -2.97
C LEU A 219 -7.82 17.35 -3.23
N ASP A 220 -8.15 17.88 -4.40
CA ASP A 220 -9.53 18.18 -4.78
C ASP A 220 -10.37 16.89 -4.85
N LYS A 221 -9.81 15.80 -5.41
CA LYS A 221 -10.45 14.48 -5.39
C LYS A 221 -10.59 13.93 -3.98
N ALA A 222 -9.56 14.06 -3.14
CA ALA A 222 -9.61 13.62 -1.75
C ALA A 222 -10.75 14.31 -0.98
N GLU A 223 -10.94 15.61 -1.21
CA GLU A 223 -12.01 16.42 -0.61
C GLU A 223 -13.38 15.99 -1.12
N GLN A 224 -13.52 15.82 -2.44
CA GLN A 224 -14.77 15.46 -3.09
C GLN A 224 -15.37 14.17 -2.54
N ILE A 225 -14.55 13.16 -2.24
CA ILE A 225 -15.00 11.83 -1.80
C ILE A 225 -14.78 11.57 -0.30
N LEU A 226 -14.45 12.62 0.47
CA LEU A 226 -14.09 12.49 1.88
C LEU A 226 -15.20 11.84 2.71
N LYS A 227 -16.45 12.25 2.48
CA LYS A 227 -17.62 11.78 3.23
C LYS A 227 -17.90 10.29 2.99
N GLU A 228 -17.73 9.84 1.76
CA GLU A 228 -17.94 8.45 1.33
C GLU A 228 -16.80 7.52 1.75
N SER A 229 -15.63 8.10 2.06
CA SER A 229 -14.40 7.35 2.35
C SER A 229 -14.25 6.96 3.82
N HIS A 230 -15.26 7.15 4.68
CA HIS A 230 -15.14 6.90 6.12
C HIS A 230 -14.60 5.50 6.46
N TYR A 231 -15.15 4.46 5.83
CA TYR A 231 -14.74 3.07 6.08
C TYR A 231 -13.37 2.72 5.51
N SER A 232 -13.02 3.25 4.33
CA SER A 232 -11.68 3.04 3.78
C SER A 232 -10.61 3.76 4.57
N ILE A 233 -10.90 4.97 5.08
CA ILE A 233 -10.04 5.71 6.00
C ILE A 233 -9.84 4.91 7.29
N GLN A 234 -10.90 4.38 7.89
CA GLN A 234 -10.77 3.55 9.09
C GLN A 234 -9.86 2.32 8.83
N ASN A 235 -10.09 1.59 7.74
CA ASN A 235 -9.27 0.42 7.41
C ASN A 235 -7.79 0.78 7.17
N ALA A 236 -7.54 1.82 6.37
CA ALA A 236 -6.18 2.25 6.00
C ALA A 236 -5.39 2.84 7.18
N SER A 237 -6.06 3.59 8.06
CA SER A 237 -5.46 4.23 9.24
C SER A 237 -5.49 3.37 10.50
N ILE A 238 -6.17 2.22 10.46
CA ILE A 238 -6.45 1.40 11.64
C ILE A 238 -7.20 2.23 12.71
N GLY A 239 -8.22 2.98 12.25
CA GLY A 239 -9.07 3.82 13.10
C GLY A 239 -8.44 5.13 13.55
N GLN A 240 -7.25 5.48 13.08
CA GLN A 240 -6.53 6.68 13.50
C GLN A 240 -6.88 7.95 12.72
N GLY A 241 -7.63 7.82 11.62
CA GLY A 241 -8.10 8.96 10.82
C GLY A 241 -7.16 9.34 9.68
N LEU A 242 -7.54 10.40 8.96
CA LEU A 242 -6.89 10.82 7.72
C LEU A 242 -5.50 11.42 7.98
N LYS A 243 -5.25 11.96 9.17
CA LYS A 243 -3.92 12.46 9.58
C LYS A 243 -2.77 11.46 9.42
N TYR A 244 -3.04 10.16 9.36
CA TYR A 244 -2.00 9.13 9.14
C TYR A 244 -1.69 8.88 7.66
N SER A 245 -2.40 9.53 6.74
CA SER A 245 -2.12 9.48 5.30
C SER A 245 -0.97 10.39 4.86
N ASN A 246 -0.47 11.25 5.75
CA ASN A 246 0.55 12.24 5.46
C ASN A 246 1.42 12.55 6.68
N SER A 247 2.66 12.96 6.44
CA SER A 247 3.69 13.25 7.44
C SER A 247 3.40 14.47 8.31
N LEU A 248 2.55 15.39 7.84
CA LEU A 248 2.20 16.62 8.56
C LEU A 248 0.95 16.48 9.44
N GLY A 249 0.28 15.32 9.41
CA GLY A 249 -0.85 15.05 10.28
C GLY A 249 -2.13 15.81 9.90
N PHE A 250 -2.30 16.20 8.63
CA PHE A 250 -3.51 16.85 8.17
C PHE A 250 -4.69 15.87 8.15
N ASP A 251 -5.72 16.19 8.91
CA ASP A 251 -6.93 15.36 9.04
C ASP A 251 -8.03 15.72 8.02
N SER A 252 -7.74 16.68 7.13
CA SER A 252 -8.57 17.01 5.97
C SER A 252 -7.70 17.50 4.79
N PRO A 253 -8.19 17.38 3.54
CA PRO A 253 -7.46 17.85 2.35
C PRO A 253 -7.26 19.36 2.28
N ALA A 254 -8.23 20.17 2.73
CA ALA A 254 -8.15 21.62 2.62
C ALA A 254 -6.91 22.26 3.32
N PRO A 255 -6.56 21.92 4.58
CA PRO A 255 -5.31 22.37 5.22
C PRO A 255 -4.05 21.92 4.48
N ALA A 256 -4.04 20.69 3.95
CA ALA A 256 -2.90 20.20 3.17
C ALA A 256 -2.71 21.00 1.88
N ARG A 257 -3.81 21.41 1.23
CA ARG A 257 -3.81 22.26 0.04
C ARG A 257 -3.26 23.66 0.33
N GLU A 258 -3.72 24.27 1.43
CA GLU A 258 -3.22 25.59 1.85
C GLU A 258 -1.72 25.55 2.13
N PHE A 259 -1.28 24.55 2.91
CA PHE A 259 0.13 24.35 3.21
C PHE A 259 0.97 24.17 1.93
N PHE A 260 0.51 23.33 1.00
CA PHE A 260 1.21 23.09 -0.26
C PHE A 260 1.41 24.39 -1.06
N LEU A 261 0.34 25.17 -1.25
CA LEU A 261 0.39 26.41 -2.02
C LEU A 261 1.33 27.45 -1.39
N GLN A 262 1.24 27.64 -0.07
CA GLN A 262 2.12 28.57 0.66
C GLN A 262 3.59 28.14 0.55
N SER A 263 3.86 26.85 0.75
CA SER A 263 5.21 26.30 0.69
C SER A 263 5.80 26.36 -0.72
N TYR A 264 5.00 26.06 -1.74
CA TYR A 264 5.40 26.14 -3.14
C TYR A 264 5.76 27.57 -3.54
N GLU A 265 4.93 28.56 -3.18
CA GLU A 265 5.20 29.97 -3.46
C GLU A 265 6.46 30.48 -2.76
N ALA A 266 6.65 30.13 -1.48
CA ALA A 266 7.84 30.49 -0.73
C ALA A 266 9.10 29.88 -1.35
N LEU A 267 9.04 28.61 -1.76
CA LEU A 267 10.17 27.91 -2.38
C LEU A 267 10.55 28.54 -3.74
N LEU A 268 9.57 28.87 -4.58
CA LEU A 268 9.81 29.56 -5.85
C LEU A 268 10.51 30.91 -5.64
N LYS A 269 10.06 31.72 -4.67
CA LYS A 269 10.69 33.01 -4.34
C LYS A 269 12.16 32.80 -3.94
N SER A 270 12.44 31.82 -3.09
CA SER A 270 13.79 31.52 -2.62
C SER A 270 14.75 31.16 -3.76
N VAL A 271 14.31 30.32 -4.70
CA VAL A 271 15.13 29.90 -5.85
C VAL A 271 15.39 31.08 -6.79
N CYS A 272 14.37 31.89 -7.08
CA CYS A 272 14.51 33.09 -7.91
C CYS A 272 15.49 34.13 -7.31
N THR A 273 15.41 34.38 -6.00
CA THR A 273 16.31 35.33 -5.33
C THR A 273 17.76 34.84 -5.33
N SER A 274 17.98 33.53 -5.16
CA SER A 274 19.32 32.93 -5.19
C SER A 274 19.98 33.07 -6.57
N ASN A 275 19.20 32.92 -7.65
CA ASN A 275 19.69 33.11 -9.02
C ASN A 275 19.99 34.58 -9.36
N SER A 276 19.27 35.55 -8.77
CA SER A 276 19.55 36.98 -9.00
C SER A 276 20.85 37.49 -8.34
N MET A 277 21.39 36.78 -7.35
CA MET A 277 22.67 37.15 -6.70
C MET A 277 23.91 36.59 -7.41
N LEU A 278 23.75 35.75 -8.43
CA LEU A 278 24.85 35.09 -9.15
C LEU A 278 25.21 35.77 -10.49
N LEU A 279 24.63 36.92 -10.82
CA LEU A 279 25.06 37.72 -11.97
C LEU A 279 26.24 38.62 -11.55
N PRO A 280 27.45 38.42 -12.09
CA PRO A 280 28.55 39.34 -11.86
C PRO A 280 28.21 40.68 -12.54
N THR A 281 28.48 41.77 -11.82
CA THR A 281 28.49 43.14 -12.35
C THR A 281 29.71 43.36 -13.25
#